data_AF-A0A5D3E096-F1
#
_entry.id   AF-A0A5D3E096-F1
#
_cell.length_a   1.000
_cell.length_b   1.000
_cell.length_c   1.000
_cell.angle_alpha   90.00
_cell.angle_beta   90.00
_cell.angle_gamma   90.00
#
_symmetry.space_group_name_H-M   'P 1'
#
loop_
_entity.id
_entity.type
_entity.pdbx_description
1 polymer ?
#
loop_
_entity_poly.entity_id
_entity_poly.type
_entity_poly.pdbx_seq_one_letter_code
_entity_poly.pdbx_strand_id
1 'polypeptide(L)'
;MKIIREGPSASHPPVLDGKNYSYWKPRMIFFIKTLGGKAWRALVAGYEPPMVTMDGVSVPKPKVDWIDVEEQASVGNARAINAIFNDVDLNVFKLIKSCTTAKKAWKILEVPHEGT
;
A
#
# COMPACT_ATOMS: atom_id res chain seq x y z
N MET A 1 -26.93 -20.45 -3.35
CA MET A 1 -25.49 -20.58 -3.05
C MET A 1 -25.25 -20.03 -1.64
N LYS A 2 -24.85 -20.87 -0.68
CA LYS A 2 -24.43 -20.38 0.65
C LYS A 2 -22.98 -19.92 0.51
N ILE A 3 -22.75 -18.62 0.66
CA ILE A 3 -21.40 -18.08 0.79
C ILE A 3 -20.89 -18.57 2.14
N ILE A 4 -19.94 -19.50 2.12
CA ILE A 4 -19.23 -19.92 3.34
C ILE A 4 -18.40 -18.71 3.76
N ARG A 5 -18.79 -18.06 4.87
CA ARG A 5 -18.01 -16.98 5.46
C ARG A 5 -16.82 -17.62 6.15
N GLU A 6 -15.68 -17.66 5.46
CA GLU A 6 -14.42 -18.06 6.08
C GLU A 6 -14.18 -17.21 7.33
N GLY A 7 -13.77 -17.86 8.42
CA GLY A 7 -13.40 -17.17 9.65
C GLY A 7 -12.24 -16.19 9.40
N PRO A 8 -12.02 -15.20 10.28
CA PRO A 8 -10.97 -14.20 10.07
C PRO A 8 -9.59 -14.87 10.15
N SER A 9 -9.02 -15.20 9.00
CA SER A 9 -7.65 -15.67 8.89
C SER A 9 -6.69 -14.55 9.27
N ALA A 10 -5.62 -14.87 9.98
CA ALA A 10 -4.51 -13.95 10.19
C ALA A 10 -3.74 -13.65 8.89
N SER A 11 -3.97 -14.44 7.83
CA SER A 11 -3.25 -14.33 6.54
C SER A 11 -3.90 -13.41 5.53
N HIS A 12 -5.18 -13.03 5.69
CA HIS A 12 -5.90 -12.17 4.75
C HIS A 12 -6.83 -11.20 5.50
N PRO A 13 -6.62 -9.88 5.37
CA PRO A 13 -7.60 -8.87 5.80
C PRO A 13 -8.98 -9.14 5.18
N PRO A 14 -10.06 -8.67 5.82
CA PRO A 14 -11.34 -8.59 5.12
C PRO A 14 -11.19 -7.71 3.86
N VAL A 15 -12.00 -7.94 2.84
CA VAL A 15 -12.07 -7.04 1.67
C VAL A 15 -12.77 -5.74 2.08
N LEU A 16 -12.21 -4.58 1.74
CA LEU A 16 -12.87 -3.28 1.91
C LEU A 16 -13.97 -3.11 0.86
N ASP A 17 -15.22 -3.06 1.30
CA ASP A 17 -16.42 -2.92 0.46
C ASP A 17 -17.11 -1.54 0.59
N GLY A 18 -16.41 -0.60 1.25
CA GLY A 18 -16.91 0.75 1.55
C GLY A 18 -17.85 0.84 2.75
N LYS A 19 -18.24 -0.28 3.39
CA LYS A 19 -19.11 -0.29 4.58
C LYS A 19 -18.39 -0.76 5.83
N ASN A 20 -17.33 -1.55 5.68
CA ASN A 20 -16.63 -2.21 6.78
C ASN A 20 -15.31 -1.55 7.19
N TYR A 21 -15.09 -0.27 6.87
CA TYR A 21 -13.81 0.43 7.05
C TYR A 21 -13.25 0.36 8.48
N SER A 22 -14.10 0.56 9.50
CA SER A 22 -13.68 0.51 10.92
C SER A 22 -13.15 -0.87 11.34
N TYR A 23 -13.61 -1.94 10.69
CA TYR A 23 -13.10 -3.30 10.88
C TYR A 23 -11.88 -3.59 9.99
N TRP A 24 -11.90 -3.08 8.75
CA TRP A 24 -10.84 -3.27 7.76
C TRP A 24 -9.53 -2.59 8.15
N LYS A 25 -9.58 -1.31 8.56
CA LYS A 25 -8.39 -0.49 8.82
C LYS A 25 -7.42 -1.13 9.82
N PRO A 26 -7.83 -1.51 11.05
CA PRO A 26 -6.90 -2.11 12.00
C PRO A 26 -6.35 -3.46 11.52
N ARG A 27 -7.14 -4.25 10.79
CA ARG A 27 -6.71 -5.54 10.22
C ARG A 27 -5.66 -5.35 9.13
N MET A 28 -5.90 -4.41 8.22
CA MET A 28 -4.95 -4.08 7.15
C MET A 28 -3.66 -3.48 7.71
N ILE A 29 -3.75 -2.60 8.72
CA ILE A 29 -2.56 -2.08 9.44
C ILE A 29 -1.73 -3.23 10.00
N PHE A 30 -2.36 -4.19 10.69
CA PHE A 30 -1.65 -5.33 11.26
C PHE A 30 -1.02 -6.21 10.15
N PHE A 31 -1.77 -6.47 9.08
CA PHE A 31 -1.28 -7.25 7.94
C PHE A 31 -0.07 -6.59 7.26
N ILE A 32 -0.10 -5.29 6.98
CA ILE A 32 1.06 -4.59 6.38
C ILE A 32 2.29 -4.66 7.31
N LYS A 33 2.10 -4.65 8.63
CA LYS A 33 3.20 -4.84 9.59
C LYS A 33 3.81 -6.25 9.50
N THR A 34 3.02 -7.30 9.27
CA THR A 34 3.54 -8.66 9.10
C THR A 34 4.30 -8.84 7.78
N LEU A 35 4.02 -8.02 6.75
CA LEU A 35 4.78 -7.99 5.49
C LEU A 35 6.20 -7.40 5.62
N GLY A 36 6.51 -6.82 6.79
CA GLY A 36 7.84 -6.38 7.19
C GLY A 36 7.95 -4.87 7.40
N GLY A 37 8.98 -4.47 8.17
CA GLY A 37 9.16 -3.07 8.57
C GLY A 37 9.37 -2.08 7.42
N LYS A 38 9.83 -2.52 6.24
CA LYS A 38 9.93 -1.68 5.04
C LYS A 38 8.56 -1.39 4.43
N ALA A 39 7.65 -2.37 4.42
CA ALA A 39 6.27 -2.17 3.96
C ALA A 39 5.51 -1.22 4.87
N TRP A 40 5.61 -1.42 6.19
CA TRP A 40 5.04 -0.49 7.17
C TRP A 40 5.56 0.94 7.01
N ARG A 41 6.88 1.10 6.84
CA ARG A 41 7.48 2.43 6.64
C ARG A 41 7.01 3.08 5.33
N ALA A 42 6.89 2.32 4.24
CA ALA A 42 6.37 2.83 2.97
C ALA A 42 4.92 3.32 3.07
N LEU A 43 4.09 2.66 3.89
CA LEU A 43 2.72 3.10 4.16
C LEU A 43 2.70 4.44 4.93
N VAL A 44 3.47 4.54 6.02
CA VAL A 44 3.42 5.68 6.95
C VAL A 44 4.22 6.88 6.44
N ALA A 45 5.50 6.66 6.12
CA ALA A 45 6.40 7.73 5.67
C ALA A 45 6.16 8.07 4.20
N GLY A 46 5.85 7.06 3.38
CA GLY A 46 5.78 7.16 1.93
C GLY A 46 6.98 6.50 1.26
N TYR A 47 6.96 6.50 -0.05
CA TYR A 47 8.05 6.05 -0.90
C TYR A 47 8.30 7.12 -1.96
N GLU A 48 9.56 7.50 -2.10
CA GLU A 48 10.04 8.38 -3.15
C GLU A 48 11.02 7.58 -4.01
N PRO A 49 10.84 7.56 -5.34
CA PRO A 49 11.79 6.92 -6.24
C PRO A 49 13.19 7.54 -6.10
N PRO A 50 14.26 6.73 -6.14
CA PRO A 50 15.63 7.22 -6.18
C PRO A 50 15.86 8.18 -7.35
N MET A 51 16.48 9.32 -7.07
CA MET A 51 16.81 10.35 -8.04
C MET A 51 18.33 10.59 -8.05
N VAL A 52 18.87 10.91 -9.22
CA VAL A 52 20.26 11.32 -9.41
C VAL A 52 20.30 12.70 -10.03
N THR A 53 21.27 13.53 -9.64
CA THR A 53 21.48 14.85 -10.25
C THR A 53 22.56 14.72 -11.31
N MET A 54 22.22 15.05 -12.56
CA MET A 54 23.14 15.13 -13.69
C MET A 54 23.06 16.54 -14.25
N ASP A 55 24.19 17.25 -14.32
CA ASP A 55 24.29 18.61 -14.85
C ASP A 55 23.26 19.61 -14.26
N GLY A 56 22.99 19.49 -12.95
CA GLY A 56 22.01 20.33 -12.24
C GLY A 56 20.55 19.94 -12.43
N VAL A 57 20.25 18.89 -13.22
CA VAL A 57 18.91 18.36 -13.43
C VAL A 57 18.71 17.07 -12.64
N SER A 58 17.63 16.99 -11.86
CA SER A 58 17.26 15.77 -11.14
C SER A 58 16.45 14.84 -12.03
N VAL A 59 16.96 13.64 -12.27
CA VAL A 59 16.31 12.60 -13.08
C VAL A 59 16.19 11.29 -12.30
N PRO A 60 15.22 10.41 -12.64
CA PRO A 60 15.13 9.09 -12.01
C PRO A 60 16.42 8.32 -12.16
N LYS A 61 16.93 7.80 -11.05
CA LYS A 61 18.14 7.00 -11.03
C LYS A 61 17.88 5.64 -11.70
N PRO A 62 18.73 5.17 -12.64
CA PRO A 62 18.58 3.85 -13.23
C PRO A 62 18.59 2.75 -12.18
N LYS A 63 17.71 1.73 -12.33
CA LYS A 63 17.59 0.63 -11.35
C LYS A 63 18.89 -0.13 -11.10
N VAL A 64 19.74 -0.25 -12.12
CA VAL A 64 21.05 -0.92 -12.01
C VAL A 64 22.00 -0.22 -11.02
N ASP A 65 21.80 1.09 -10.81
CA ASP A 65 22.63 1.89 -9.93
C ASP A 65 22.05 2.00 -8.51
N TRP A 66 20.90 1.36 -8.25
CA TRP A 66 20.25 1.44 -6.96
C TRP A 66 21.07 0.74 -5.90
N ILE A 67 21.23 1.40 -4.75
CA ILE A 67 21.85 0.78 -3.57
C ILE A 67 20.81 -0.04 -2.81
N ASP A 68 21.26 -0.98 -1.96
CA ASP A 68 20.37 -1.88 -1.24
C ASP A 68 19.24 -1.15 -0.48
N VAL A 69 19.53 -0.01 0.15
CA VAL A 69 18.50 0.74 0.89
C VAL A 69 17.41 1.30 -0.03
N GLU A 70 17.75 1.72 -1.25
CA GLU A 70 16.83 2.23 -2.27
C GLU A 70 15.94 1.09 -2.80
N GLU A 71 16.55 -0.04 -3.17
CA GLU A 71 15.84 -1.24 -3.62
C GLU A 71 14.90 -1.76 -2.52
N GLN A 72 15.36 -1.86 -1.27
CA GLN A 72 14.52 -2.32 -0.16
C GLN A 72 13.36 -1.36 0.16
N ALA A 73 13.51 -0.05 -0.10
CA ALA A 73 12.42 0.90 0.03
C ALA A 73 11.35 0.69 -1.05
N SER A 74 11.79 0.48 -2.30
CA SER A 74 10.91 0.12 -3.42
C SER A 74 10.17 -1.20 -3.17
N VAL A 75 10.86 -2.24 -2.71
CA VAL A 75 10.26 -3.53 -2.32
C VAL A 75 9.22 -3.35 -1.20
N GLY A 76 9.53 -2.53 -0.21
CA GLY A 76 8.58 -2.19 0.87
C GLY A 76 7.29 -1.57 0.32
N ASN A 77 7.42 -0.58 -0.56
CA ASN A 77 6.28 0.06 -1.21
C ASN A 77 5.46 -0.92 -2.05
N ALA A 78 6.13 -1.75 -2.86
CA ALA A 78 5.49 -2.75 -3.71
C ALA A 78 4.67 -3.76 -2.88
N ARG A 79 5.22 -4.24 -1.76
CA ARG A 79 4.49 -5.15 -0.85
C ARG A 79 3.25 -4.48 -0.24
N ALA A 80 3.41 -3.25 0.26
CA ALA A 80 2.32 -2.53 0.90
C ALA A 80 1.20 -2.17 -0.09
N ILE A 81 1.53 -1.67 -1.28
CA ILE A 81 0.51 -1.33 -2.28
C ILE A 81 -0.18 -2.57 -2.85
N ASN A 82 0.56 -3.67 -3.04
CA ASN A 82 -0.03 -4.93 -3.46
C ASN A 82 -1.02 -5.48 -2.42
N ALA A 83 -0.70 -5.40 -1.12
CA ALA A 83 -1.64 -5.77 -0.06
C ALA A 83 -2.93 -4.96 -0.14
N ILE A 84 -2.82 -3.64 -0.27
CA ILE A 84 -3.98 -2.75 -0.41
C ILE A 84 -4.81 -3.12 -1.64
N PHE A 85 -4.18 -3.37 -2.80
CA PHE A 85 -4.89 -3.70 -4.04
C PHE A 85 -5.64 -5.03 -3.99
N ASN A 86 -5.13 -6.02 -3.26
CA ASN A 86 -5.77 -7.34 -3.18
C ASN A 86 -6.94 -7.38 -2.18
N ASP A 87 -6.98 -6.48 -1.20
CA ASP A 87 -7.97 -6.50 -0.12
C ASP A 87 -8.99 -5.35 -0.22
N VAL A 88 -9.28 -4.90 -1.45
CA VAL A 88 -10.34 -3.94 -1.78
C VAL A 88 -11.29 -4.52 -2.82
N ASP A 89 -12.56 -4.12 -2.78
CA ASP A 89 -13.50 -4.51 -3.83
C ASP A 89 -13.23 -3.78 -5.16
N LEU A 90 -13.93 -4.16 -6.22
CA LEU A 90 -13.73 -3.58 -7.55
C LEU A 90 -14.03 -2.07 -7.63
N ASN A 91 -14.99 -1.57 -6.84
CA ASN A 91 -15.37 -0.16 -6.86
C ASN A 91 -14.32 0.69 -6.13
N VAL A 92 -13.85 0.20 -4.99
CA VAL A 92 -12.77 0.80 -4.21
C VAL A 92 -11.45 0.73 -4.99
N PHE A 93 -11.14 -0.40 -5.64
CA PHE A 93 -9.96 -0.54 -6.49
C PHE A 93 -9.89 0.52 -7.59
N LYS A 94 -11.03 0.84 -8.25
CA LYS A 94 -11.08 1.88 -9.29
C LYS A 94 -10.62 3.25 -8.79
N LEU A 95 -10.77 3.55 -7.50
CA LEU A 95 -10.32 4.81 -6.88
C LEU A 95 -8.80 4.87 -6.74
N ILE A 96 -8.16 3.73 -6.50
CA ILE A 96 -6.73 3.64 -6.17
C ILE A 96 -5.86 3.04 -7.27
N LYS A 97 -6.43 2.52 -8.36
CA LYS A 97 -5.72 1.78 -9.43
C LYS A 97 -4.54 2.53 -10.08
N SER A 98 -4.54 3.87 -10.04
CA SER A 98 -3.47 4.71 -10.60
C SER A 98 -2.42 5.12 -9.55
N CYS A 99 -2.57 4.69 -8.30
CA CYS A 99 -1.59 4.94 -7.26
C CYS A 99 -0.33 4.10 -7.51
N THR A 100 0.82 4.74 -7.37
CA THR A 100 2.13 4.09 -7.43
C THR A 100 2.77 3.94 -6.06
N THR A 101 2.22 4.60 -5.04
CA THR A 101 2.69 4.50 -3.64
C THR A 101 1.59 4.01 -2.72
N ALA A 102 1.98 3.18 -1.76
CA ALA A 102 1.07 2.64 -0.74
C ALA A 102 0.43 3.76 0.08
N LYS A 103 1.21 4.79 0.45
CA LYS A 103 0.72 5.96 1.19
C LYS A 103 -0.37 6.74 0.44
N LYS A 104 -0.22 6.94 -0.88
CA LYS A 104 -1.25 7.62 -1.69
C LYS A 104 -2.52 6.78 -1.76
N ALA A 105 -2.40 5.48 -2.03
CA ALA A 105 -3.54 4.58 -2.04
C ALA A 105 -4.26 4.59 -0.69
N TRP A 106 -3.50 4.44 0.41
CA TRP A 106 -4.02 4.48 1.78
C TRP A 106 -4.82 5.75 2.05
N LYS A 107 -4.24 6.93 1.78
CA LYS A 107 -4.91 8.22 2.01
C LYS A 107 -6.23 8.36 1.25
N ILE A 108 -6.30 7.88 0.00
CA ILE A 108 -7.55 7.87 -0.76
C ILE A 108 -8.62 7.01 -0.09
N LEU A 109 -8.23 5.90 0.56
CA LEU A 109 -9.16 5.05 1.30
C LEU A 109 -9.60 5.66 2.64
N GLU A 110 -8.79 6.51 3.27
CA GLU A 110 -9.17 7.19 4.53
C GLU A 110 -10.17 8.31 4.31
N VAL A 111 -10.00 9.12 3.25
CA VAL A 111 -10.78 10.35 3.00
C VAL A 111 -12.31 10.15 3.09
N PRO A 112 -12.92 9.11 2.48
CA PRO A 112 -14.37 8.92 2.55
C PRO A 112 -14.90 8.55 3.95
N HIS A 113 -14.04 8.08 4.85
CA HIS A 113 -14.45 7.49 6.13
C HIS A 113 -14.05 8.32 7.35
N GLU A 114 -12.97 9.09 7.24
CA GLU A 114 -12.39 9.85 8.37
C GLU A 114 -12.36 11.36 8.15
N GLY A 115 -12.71 11.84 6.96
CA GLY A 115 -12.60 13.27 6.62
C GLY A 115 -11.15 13.70 6.38
N THR A 116 -10.94 15.02 6.27
CA THR A 116 -9.62 15.66 6.07
C THR A 116 -9.21 16.41 7.32
#